data_AF-A0A2E9GS35-F1
#
_entry.id   AF-A0A2E9GS35-F1
#
_cell.length_a   1.000
_cell.length_b   1.000
_cell.length_c   1.000
_cell.angle_alpha   90.00
_cell.angle_beta   90.00
_cell.angle_gamma   90.00
#
_symmetry.space_group_name_H-M   'P 1'
#
loop_
_entity.id
_entity.type
_entity.pdbx_description
1 polymer ?
#
loop_
_entity_poly.entity_id
_entity_poly.type
_entity_poly.pdbx_seq_one_letter_code
_entity_poly.pdbx_strand_id
1 'polypeptide(L)' 'MVWMKCLECGSEIPNTAWSCPQCGNPGEEAPTAQTGKEISTKGMLLLLLLFVLVPILLFLIHIFVPGI' A
#
# COMPACT_ATOMS: atom_id res chain seq x y z
N MET A 1 -16.98 16.28 16.04
CA MET A 1 -16.69 15.22 17.03
C MET A 1 -16.75 13.90 16.27
N VAL A 2 -15.68 13.10 16.29
CA VAL A 2 -15.58 11.86 15.50
C VAL A 2 -15.90 10.68 16.40
N TRP A 3 -16.83 9.84 15.96
CA TRP A 3 -17.30 8.66 16.70
C TRP A 3 -16.99 7.44 15.85
N MET A 4 -16.55 6.37 16.48
CA MET A 4 -16.29 5.08 15.84
C MET A 4 -17.13 4.00 16.50
N LYS A 5 -17.45 2.97 15.74
CA LYS A 5 -18.16 1.81 16.26
C LYS A 5 -17.13 0.83 16.85
N CYS A 6 -17.30 0.44 18.11
CA CYS A 6 -16.52 -0.62 18.71
C CYS A 6 -16.77 -1.94 17.95
N LEU A 7 -15.70 -2.59 17.49
CA LEU A 7 -15.79 -3.84 16.72
C LEU A 7 -16.28 -5.03 17.56
N GLU A 8 -16.03 -4.99 18.87
CA GLU A 8 -16.40 -6.08 19.79
C GLU A 8 -17.88 -6.05 20.20
N CYS A 9 -18.39 -4.87 20.55
CA CYS A 9 -19.75 -4.73 21.11
C CYS A 9 -20.71 -3.89 20.26
N GLY A 10 -20.21 -3.27 19.19
CA GLY A 10 -21.03 -2.45 18.31
C GLY A 10 -21.47 -1.10 18.87
N SER A 11 -20.96 -0.69 20.03
CA SER A 11 -21.27 0.62 20.63
C SER A 11 -20.56 1.76 19.90
N GLU A 12 -21.21 2.92 19.79
CA GLU A 12 -20.56 4.14 19.34
C GLU A 12 -19.71 4.73 20.46
N ILE A 13 -18.41 4.84 20.21
CA ILE A 13 -17.41 5.34 21.15
C ILE A 13 -16.63 6.49 20.50
N PRO A 14 -16.14 7.48 21.27
CA PRO A 14 -15.32 8.54 20.70
C PRO A 14 -14.01 7.94 20.18
N ASN A 15 -13.52 8.43 19.04
CA ASN A 15 -12.28 7.94 18.44
C ASN A 15 -11.01 8.22 19.26
N THR A 16 -11.13 9.00 20.34
CA THR A 16 -10.07 9.27 21.33
C THR A 16 -10.21 8.41 22.59
N ALA A 17 -11.20 7.50 22.65
CA ALA A 17 -11.37 6.63 23.80
C ALA A 17 -10.25 5.60 23.86
N TRP A 18 -9.51 5.58 24.98
CA TRP A 18 -8.49 4.57 25.27
C TRP A 18 -9.07 3.17 25.42
N SER A 19 -10.34 3.07 25.81
CA SER A 19 -11.09 1.81 25.91
C SER A 19 -12.56 2.05 25.64
N CYS A 20 -13.23 1.02 25.11
CA CYS A 20 -14.67 1.02 24.97
C CYS A 20 -15.31 1.02 26.36
N PRO A 21 -16.11 2.04 26.73
CA PRO A 21 -16.76 2.09 28.03
C PRO A 21 -17.84 1.02 28.21
N GLN A 22 -18.35 0.42 27.13
CA GLN A 22 -19.42 -0.57 27.21
C GLN A 22 -18.90 -2.00 27.42
N CYS A 23 -17.81 -2.40 26.75
CA CYS A 23 -17.26 -3.75 26.86
C CYS A 23 -15.89 -3.82 27.53
N GLY A 24 -15.23 -2.68 27.77
CA GLY A 24 -13.89 -2.62 28.37
C GLY A 24 -12.74 -2.92 27.41
N ASN A 25 -13.03 -3.20 26.13
CA ASN A 25 -11.97 -3.50 25.16
C ASN A 25 -11.07 -2.27 24.96
N PRO A 26 -9.74 -2.41 24.95
CA PRO A 26 -8.86 -1.29 24.62
C PRO A 26 -9.22 -0.74 23.23
N GLY A 27 -9.38 0.56 23.14
CA GLY A 27 -9.59 1.27 21.90
C GLY A 27 -8.27 1.26 21.15
N GLU A 28 -8.29 0.84 19.90
CA GLU A 28 -7.11 0.91 19.05
C GLU A 28 -6.72 2.38 18.92
N GLU A 29 -5.57 2.71 19.51
CA GLU A 29 -5.07 4.06 19.64
C GLU A 29 -4.80 4.67 18.26
N ALA A 30 -5.68 5.62 17.92
CA ALA A 30 -5.64 6.53 16.78
C ALA A 30 -5.64 5.86 15.38
N PRO A 31 -6.31 6.49 14.40
CA PRO A 31 -6.12 6.14 13.00
C PRO A 31 -4.69 6.51 12.62
N THR A 32 -3.76 5.57 12.76
CA THR A 32 -2.64 5.53 11.80
C THR A 32 -3.33 5.50 10.44
N ALA A 33 -3.09 6.56 9.67
CA ALA A 33 -3.67 6.71 8.36
C ALA A 33 -3.55 5.36 7.63
N GLN A 34 -4.73 4.89 7.27
CA GLN A 34 -5.06 3.69 6.53
C GLN A 34 -3.87 3.21 5.68
N THR A 35 -3.39 2.01 5.99
CA THR A 35 -3.85 0.79 5.32
C THR A 35 -3.43 0.78 3.86
N GLY A 36 -2.52 -0.15 3.55
CA GLY A 36 -2.32 -0.65 2.19
C GLY A 36 -1.66 0.36 1.26
N LYS A 37 -0.33 0.51 1.35
CA LYS A 37 0.42 0.63 0.10
C LYS A 37 0.09 -0.65 -0.66
N GLU A 38 -0.84 -0.55 -1.61
CA GLU A 38 -1.03 -1.58 -2.61
C GLU A 38 0.37 -2.02 -3.01
N ILE A 39 0.70 -3.29 -2.77
CA ILE A 39 1.77 -3.94 -3.53
C ILE A 39 1.21 -3.98 -4.95
N SER A 40 1.25 -2.82 -5.60
CA SER A 40 0.76 -2.60 -6.94
C SER A 40 1.72 -3.37 -7.82
N THR A 41 1.31 -4.59 -8.16
CA THR A 41 1.97 -5.58 -9.02
C THR A 41 2.51 -4.95 -10.32
N LYS A 42 2.03 -3.76 -10.69
CA LYS A 42 2.56 -2.90 -11.76
C LYS A 42 4.04 -2.51 -11.59
N GLY A 43 4.55 -2.36 -10.37
CA GLY A 43 5.95 -2.02 -10.14
C GLY A 43 6.92 -3.13 -10.55
N MET A 44 6.56 -4.39 -10.28
CA MET A 44 7.40 -5.54 -10.63
C MET A 44 7.38 -5.80 -12.14
N LEU A 45 6.23 -5.62 -12.81
CA LEU A 45 6.12 -5.73 -14.25
C LEU A 45 6.92 -4.64 -14.99
N LEU A 46 6.92 -3.40 -14.49
CA LEU A 46 7.70 -2.30 -15.07
C LEU A 46 9.21 -2.59 -14.97
N LEU A 47 9.66 -3.12 -13.83
CA LEU A 47 11.07 -3.46 -13.62
C LEU A 47 11.52 -4.61 -14.54
N LEU A 48 10.68 -5.65 -14.67
CA LEU A 48 10.93 -6.77 -15.60
C LEU A 48 10.96 -6.28 -17.05
N LEU A 49 9.99 -5.45 -17.45
CA LEU A 49 9.91 -4.91 -18.80
C LEU A 49 11.11 -4.00 -19.11
N LEU A 50 11.57 -3.19 -18.16
CA LEU A 50 12.79 -2.41 -18.31
C LEU A 50 14.02 -3.32 -18.48
N PHE A 51 14.16 -4.34 -17.62
CA PHE A 51 15.29 -5.27 -17.66
C PHE A 51 15.34 -6.10 -18.96
N VAL A 52 14.20 -6.38 -19.58
CA VAL A 52 14.11 -7.11 -20.86
C VAL A 52 14.22 -6.17 -22.06
N LEU A 53 13.55 -5.03 -22.04
CA LEU A 53 13.47 -4.10 -23.18
C LEU A 53 14.81 -3.37 -23.43
N VAL A 54 15.49 -2.93 -22.36
CA VAL A 54 16.76 -2.20 -22.47
C VAL A 54 17.85 -3.00 -23.18
N PRO A 55 18.19 -4.25 -22.80
CA PRO A 55 19.22 -5.03 -23.49
C PRO A 55 18.81 -5.38 -24.92
N ILE A 56 17.53 -5.65 -25.18
CA ILE A 56 17.04 -5.89 -26.55
C ILE A 56 17.30 -4.65 -27.43
N LEU A 57 16.99 -3.46 -26.92
CA LEU A 57 17.20 -2.22 -27.66
C LEU A 57 18.70 -1.98 -27.92
N LEU A 58 19.55 -2.16 -26.91
CA LEU A 58 21.01 -2.04 -27.06
C LEU A 58 21.56 -3.03 -28.08
N PHE A 59 21.09 -4.27 -28.06
CA PHE A 59 21.49 -5.31 -29.01
C PHE A 59 21.05 -4.97 -30.43
N LEU A 60 19.81 -4.50 -30.61
CA LEU A 60 19.31 -4.05 -31.90
C LEU A 60 20.11 -2.86 -32.43
N ILE A 61 20.44 -1.88 -31.60
CA ILE A 61 21.27 -0.73 -32.00
C ILE A 61 22.64 -1.23 -32.47
N HIS A 62 23.27 -2.15 -31.74
CA HIS A 62 24.58 -2.71 -32.11
C HIS A 62 24.54 -3.54 -33.41
N ILE A 63 23.40 -4.17 -33.72
CA ILE A 63 23.20 -4.92 -34.96
C ILE A 63 22.89 -4.01 -36.15
N PHE A 64 22.00 -3.03 -35.96
CA PHE A 64 21.50 -2.16 -37.02
C PHE A 64 22.45 -1.00 -37.34
N VAL A 65 23.33 -0.64 -36.41
CA VAL A 65 24.40 0.33 -36.60
C VAL A 65 25.74 -0.41 -36.55
N PRO A 66 26.07 -1.27 -37.54
CA PRO A 66 27.40 -1.85 -37.63
C PRO A 66 28.33 -0.75 -38.15
N GLY A 67 28.80 0.14 -37.27
CA GLY A 67 29.62 1.28 -37.68
C GLY A 67 29.83 2.41 -36.66
N ILE A 68 29.43 2.23 -35.40
CA ILE A 68 30.09 2.91 -34.26
C ILE A 68 31.29 2.06 -33.83
#